data_AF-A0A656XVU5-F1
#
_entry.id   AF-A0A656XVU5-F1
#
_cell.length_a   1.000
_cell.length_b   1.000
_cell.length_c   1.000
_cell.angle_alpha   90.00
_cell.angle_beta   90.00
_cell.angle_gamma   90.00
#
_symmetry.space_group_name_H-M   'P 1'
#
loop_
_entity.id
_entity.type
_entity.pdbx_description
1 polymer ?
#
loop_
_entity_poly.entity_id
_entity_poly.type
_entity_poly.pdbx_seq_one_letter_code
_entity_poly.pdbx_strand_id
1 'polypeptide(L)'
;MHVSELRNGRMTRARLVARGTQLAALLASAGSGADITCEEPLADASRLLWGIPDIVVRGSRTMVLDLKTGADAATDVSESVRLQLLLYSHLFRFTYGALPAVTAAFSLAHGLIEIPAQPEAVDLAVESVIAARHATGARPSPEGCRHCPRRFACESHWAAVHEGDLADALEGVISESATAESGLIALRISSQASKHLVTGISDETIRGDVAVGSHVRIVRALQLSSSERQAMWRGGKTTAVEVDPLG
;
A
#
# COMPACT_ATOMS: atom_id res chain seq x y z
N MET A 1 1.74 19.39 13.64
CA MET A 1 0.89 19.44 12.43
C MET A 1 1.76 19.93 11.29
N HIS A 2 2.17 19.03 10.41
CA HIS A 2 3.20 19.30 9.41
C HIS A 2 2.64 20.16 8.26
N VAL A 3 3.44 21.10 7.76
CA VAL A 3 3.07 22.01 6.64
C VAL A 3 2.64 21.24 5.37
N SER A 4 3.15 20.02 5.17
CA SER A 4 2.74 19.11 4.10
C SER A 4 1.31 18.57 4.26
N GLU A 5 0.89 18.23 5.48
CA GLU A 5 -0.48 17.77 5.79
C GLU A 5 -1.50 18.88 5.51
N LEU A 6 -1.16 20.12 5.89
CA LEU A 6 -1.98 21.31 5.61
C LEU A 6 -2.09 21.61 4.11
N ARG A 7 -1.00 21.41 3.35
CA ARG A 7 -1.00 21.61 1.88
C ARG A 7 -1.83 20.54 1.17
N ASN A 8 -1.72 19.29 1.60
CA ASN A 8 -2.52 18.18 1.08
C ASN A 8 -4.02 18.37 1.41
N GLY A 9 -4.35 18.79 2.63
CA GLY A 9 -5.74 19.08 3.01
C GLY A 9 -6.38 20.20 2.19
N ARG A 10 -5.64 21.27 1.89
CA ARG A 10 -6.12 22.36 1.02
C ARG A 10 -6.35 21.91 -0.43
N MET A 11 -5.46 21.09 -0.98
CA MET A 11 -5.62 20.53 -2.33
C MET A 11 -6.80 19.56 -2.41
N THR A 12 -6.94 18.64 -1.45
CA THR A 12 -8.08 17.72 -1.37
C THR A 12 -9.39 18.47 -1.28
N ARG A 13 -9.46 19.51 -0.44
CA ARG A 13 -10.65 20.38 -0.33
C ARG A 13 -10.96 21.10 -1.64
N ALA A 14 -9.96 21.66 -2.32
CA ALA A 14 -10.17 22.34 -3.60
C ALA A 14 -10.66 21.36 -4.68
N ARG A 15 -10.11 20.14 -4.73
CA ARG A 15 -10.57 19.08 -5.64
C ARG A 15 -11.98 18.60 -5.32
N LEU A 16 -12.32 18.42 -4.05
CA LEU A 16 -13.69 18.12 -3.59
C LEU A 16 -14.67 19.20 -4.01
N VAL A 17 -14.31 20.48 -3.87
CA VAL A 17 -15.17 21.58 -4.33
C VAL A 17 -15.33 21.56 -5.85
N ALA A 18 -14.26 21.30 -6.60
CA ALA A 18 -14.30 21.27 -8.06
C ALA A 18 -15.09 20.05 -8.61
N ARG A 19 -15.03 18.90 -7.94
CA ARG A 19 -15.64 17.64 -8.40
C ARG A 19 -16.95 17.29 -7.69
N GLY A 20 -17.28 18.00 -6.62
CA GLY A 20 -18.49 17.79 -5.83
C GLY A 20 -19.76 17.93 -6.67
N THR A 21 -19.80 18.87 -7.62
CA THR A 21 -20.93 19.01 -8.55
C THR A 21 -21.10 17.78 -9.45
N GLN A 22 -20.00 17.16 -9.88
CA GLN A 22 -20.05 15.94 -10.69
C GLN A 22 -20.54 14.74 -9.87
N LEU A 23 -20.06 14.59 -8.63
CA LEU A 23 -20.56 13.57 -7.72
C LEU A 23 -22.05 13.78 -7.41
N ALA A 24 -22.46 15.01 -7.11
CA ALA A 24 -23.86 15.34 -6.85
C ALA A 24 -24.76 15.05 -8.06
N ALA A 25 -24.31 15.39 -9.28
CA ALA A 25 -25.05 15.07 -10.50
C ALA A 25 -25.17 13.56 -10.73
N LEU A 26 -24.11 12.80 -10.43
CA LEU A 26 -24.13 11.33 -10.50
C LEU A 26 -25.15 10.75 -9.52
N LEU A 27 -25.11 11.17 -8.25
CA LEU A 27 -26.05 10.72 -7.23
C LEU A 27 -27.51 11.09 -7.58
N ALA A 28 -27.73 12.30 -8.11
CA ALA A 28 -29.05 12.73 -8.56
C ALA A 28 -29.60 11.88 -9.73
N SER A 29 -28.72 11.25 -10.54
CA SER A 29 -29.13 10.37 -11.63
C SER A 29 -29.79 9.06 -11.19
N ALA A 30 -29.75 8.74 -9.88
CA ALA A 30 -30.44 7.58 -9.31
C ALA A 30 -31.95 7.78 -9.11
N GLY A 31 -32.48 8.97 -9.43
CA GLY A 31 -33.90 9.30 -9.38
C GLY A 31 -34.35 9.92 -8.06
N SER A 32 -35.51 10.57 -8.09
CA SER A 32 -36.14 11.16 -6.91
C SER A 32 -36.54 10.07 -5.92
N GLY A 33 -36.02 10.15 -4.69
CA GLY A 33 -36.29 9.17 -3.64
C GLY A 33 -35.30 7.99 -3.60
N ALA A 34 -34.18 8.07 -4.33
CA ALA A 34 -33.09 7.14 -4.14
C ALA A 34 -32.60 7.18 -2.68
N ASP A 35 -32.39 6.00 -2.11
CA ASP A 35 -31.76 5.82 -0.81
C ASP A 35 -30.24 5.82 -1.01
N ILE A 36 -29.57 6.83 -0.46
CA ILE A 36 -28.13 7.05 -0.60
C ILE A 36 -27.53 6.95 0.79
N THR A 37 -26.75 5.90 0.99
CA THR A 37 -26.06 5.60 2.25
C THR A 37 -24.57 5.79 2.05
N CYS A 38 -23.91 6.42 3.02
CA CYS A 38 -22.45 6.50 3.07
C CYS A 38 -21.93 5.51 4.11
N GLU A 39 -20.78 4.90 3.84
CA GLU A 39 -20.10 3.99 4.75
C GLU A 39 -21.02 2.85 5.25
N GLU A 40 -21.83 2.29 4.36
CA GLU A 40 -22.76 1.20 4.69
C GLU A 40 -22.02 -0.13 4.79
N PRO A 41 -22.02 -0.82 5.95
CA PRO A 41 -21.39 -2.13 6.07
C PRO A 41 -22.17 -3.18 5.29
N LEU A 42 -21.50 -3.88 4.38
CA LEU A 42 -22.05 -5.02 3.65
C LEU A 42 -21.26 -6.28 3.99
N ALA A 43 -21.94 -7.43 4.08
CA ALA A 43 -21.32 -8.68 4.50
C ALA A 43 -21.93 -9.91 3.81
N ASP A 44 -21.06 -10.85 3.48
CA ASP A 44 -21.38 -12.23 3.11
C ASP A 44 -20.71 -13.15 4.13
N ALA A 45 -21.50 -13.54 5.14
CA ALA A 45 -21.04 -14.40 6.21
C ALA A 45 -20.65 -15.81 5.73
N SER A 46 -21.24 -16.29 4.62
CA SER A 46 -20.94 -17.63 4.08
C SER A 46 -19.53 -17.72 3.50
N ARG A 47 -19.04 -16.61 2.95
CA ARG A 47 -17.69 -16.50 2.34
C ARG A 47 -16.67 -15.80 3.25
N LEU A 48 -17.09 -15.39 4.44
CA LEU A 48 -16.30 -14.57 5.38
C LEU A 48 -15.77 -13.30 4.73
N LEU A 49 -16.63 -12.64 3.94
CA LEU A 49 -16.33 -11.37 3.29
C LEU A 49 -17.18 -10.27 3.90
N TRP A 50 -16.56 -9.13 4.17
CA TRP A 50 -17.25 -7.93 4.61
C TRP A 50 -16.47 -6.72 4.11
N GLY A 51 -17.15 -5.60 3.99
CA GLY A 51 -16.57 -4.36 3.49
C GLY A 51 -17.49 -3.19 3.72
N ILE A 52 -16.94 -1.99 3.62
CA ILE A 52 -17.65 -0.73 3.80
C ILE A 52 -17.36 0.12 2.56
N PRO A 53 -18.26 0.13 1.56
CA PRO A 53 -18.15 1.04 0.45
C PRO A 53 -18.44 2.47 0.91
N ASP A 54 -17.72 3.45 0.35
CA ASP A 54 -17.88 4.85 0.74
C ASP A 54 -19.30 5.35 0.46
N ILE A 55 -19.91 4.95 -0.67
CA ILE A 55 -21.30 5.29 -1.02
C ILE A 55 -21.99 4.09 -1.67
N VAL A 56 -23.19 3.78 -1.18
CA VAL A 56 -24.13 2.84 -1.78
C VAL A 56 -25.39 3.61 -2.17
N VAL A 57 -25.85 3.39 -3.40
CA VAL A 57 -27.05 4.04 -3.94
C VAL A 57 -28.07 2.99 -4.33
N ARG A 58 -29.27 3.10 -3.76
CA ARG A 58 -30.43 2.26 -4.06
C ARG A 58 -31.55 3.14 -4.61
N GLY A 59 -31.75 3.07 -5.92
CA GLY A 59 -32.76 3.84 -6.64
C GLY A 59 -33.06 3.21 -7.98
N SER A 60 -33.53 3.99 -8.95
CA SER A 60 -33.73 3.50 -10.32
C SER A 60 -32.41 3.12 -11.01
N ARG A 61 -31.30 3.70 -10.55
CA ARG A 61 -29.93 3.36 -10.95
C ARG A 61 -29.10 3.05 -9.72
N THR A 62 -28.88 1.77 -9.44
CA THR A 62 -28.11 1.29 -8.28
C THR A 62 -26.62 1.52 -8.49
N MET A 63 -25.90 1.90 -7.42
CA MET A 63 -24.48 2.22 -7.51
C MET A 63 -23.70 1.77 -6.27
N VAL A 64 -22.43 1.43 -6.50
CA VAL A 64 -21.40 1.28 -5.47
C VAL A 64 -20.23 2.17 -5.87
N LEU A 65 -19.89 3.13 -5.02
CA LEU A 65 -18.82 4.10 -5.27
C LEU A 65 -17.78 4.04 -4.15
N ASP A 66 -16.52 4.15 -4.53
CA ASP A 66 -15.37 4.33 -3.64
C ASP A 66 -14.65 5.63 -4.01
N LEU A 67 -14.39 6.50 -3.03
CA LEU A 67 -13.82 7.83 -3.22
C LEU A 67 -12.29 7.77 -3.08
N LYS A 68 -11.58 8.19 -4.13
CA LYS A 68 -10.10 8.23 -4.11
C LYS A 68 -9.60 9.68 -4.13
N THR A 69 -8.76 10.04 -3.16
CA THR A 69 -8.24 11.41 -2.99
C THR A 69 -7.13 11.79 -4.00
N GLY A 70 -6.63 10.83 -4.76
CA GLY A 70 -5.68 11.05 -5.86
C GLY A 70 -4.22 11.17 -5.41
N ALA A 71 -3.82 10.49 -4.33
CA ALA A 71 -2.41 10.21 -4.05
C ALA A 71 -1.80 9.36 -5.17
N ASP A 72 -2.62 8.50 -5.79
CA ASP A 72 -2.29 7.70 -6.96
C ASP A 72 -2.92 8.34 -8.21
N ALA A 73 -2.36 9.47 -8.65
CA ALA A 73 -2.82 10.22 -9.83
C ALA A 73 -2.52 9.51 -11.17
N ALA A 74 -2.65 8.19 -11.20
CA ALA A 74 -2.70 7.42 -12.42
C ALA A 74 -4.09 7.59 -13.05
N THR A 75 -4.12 7.73 -14.38
CA THR A 75 -5.37 7.72 -15.15
C THR A 75 -6.07 6.37 -15.11
N ASP A 76 -5.31 5.31 -14.84
CA ASP A 76 -5.81 3.95 -14.71
C ASP A 76 -5.98 3.56 -13.23
N VAL A 77 -7.08 2.87 -12.95
CA VAL A 77 -7.37 2.33 -11.62
C VAL A 77 -6.45 1.13 -11.37
N SER A 78 -5.69 1.16 -10.28
CA SER A 78 -4.84 0.02 -9.88
C SER A 78 -5.64 -1.28 -9.75
N GLU A 79 -4.99 -2.41 -10.00
CA GLU A 79 -5.64 -3.74 -9.88
C GLU A 79 -6.19 -4.01 -8.48
N SER A 80 -5.59 -3.45 -7.42
CA SER A 80 -6.12 -3.55 -6.05
C SER A 80 -7.45 -2.83 -5.88
N VAL A 81 -7.61 -1.64 -6.46
CA VAL A 81 -8.88 -0.89 -6.45
C VAL A 81 -9.92 -1.55 -7.33
N ARG A 82 -9.52 -2.09 -8.49
CA ARG A 82 -10.41 -2.92 -9.33
C ARG A 82 -10.95 -4.12 -8.55
N LEU A 83 -10.06 -4.88 -7.90
CA LEU A 83 -10.42 -6.02 -7.07
C LEU A 83 -11.36 -5.60 -5.93
N GLN A 84 -11.03 -4.54 -5.19
CA GLN A 84 -11.85 -4.00 -4.10
C GLN A 84 -13.28 -3.71 -4.58
N LEU A 85 -13.42 -3.01 -5.70
CA LEU A 85 -14.73 -2.65 -6.26
C LEU A 85 -15.53 -3.86 -6.72
N LEU A 86 -14.90 -4.87 -7.35
CA LEU A 86 -15.57 -6.12 -7.71
C LEU A 86 -16.05 -6.88 -6.46
N LEU A 87 -15.28 -6.88 -5.37
CA LEU A 87 -15.71 -7.46 -4.10
C LEU A 87 -16.90 -6.69 -3.50
N TYR A 88 -16.91 -5.36 -3.59
CA TYR A 88 -18.08 -4.57 -3.17
C TYR A 88 -19.31 -4.84 -4.05
N SER A 89 -19.16 -5.05 -5.35
CA SER A 89 -20.26 -5.49 -6.22
C SER A 89 -20.80 -6.85 -5.79
N HIS A 90 -19.94 -7.79 -5.37
CA HIS A 90 -20.39 -9.07 -4.78
C HIS A 90 -21.19 -8.85 -3.50
N LEU A 91 -20.68 -8.05 -2.57
CA LEU A 91 -21.36 -7.77 -1.30
C LEU A 91 -22.71 -7.06 -1.51
N PHE A 92 -22.78 -6.14 -2.47
CA PHE A 92 -24.02 -5.49 -2.89
C PHE A 92 -24.99 -6.53 -3.47
N ARG A 93 -24.54 -7.40 -4.38
CA ARG A 93 -25.36 -8.47 -4.95
C ARG A 93 -25.88 -9.43 -3.88
N PHE A 94 -25.05 -9.80 -2.92
CA PHE A 94 -25.44 -10.67 -1.82
C PHE A 94 -26.50 -10.03 -0.93
N THR A 95 -26.35 -8.74 -0.62
CA THR A 95 -27.25 -8.01 0.29
C THR A 95 -28.59 -7.65 -0.37
N TYR A 96 -28.56 -7.27 -1.66
CA TYR A 96 -29.70 -6.68 -2.36
C TYR A 96 -30.25 -7.53 -3.51
N GLY A 97 -29.67 -8.69 -3.77
CA GLY A 97 -30.16 -9.68 -4.74
C GLY A 97 -29.81 -9.42 -6.20
N ALA A 98 -29.13 -8.31 -6.53
CA ALA A 98 -28.72 -7.97 -7.89
C ALA A 98 -27.40 -7.19 -7.90
N LEU A 99 -26.63 -7.26 -8.99
CA LEU A 99 -25.45 -6.42 -9.16
C LEU A 99 -25.82 -4.93 -9.25
N PRO A 100 -24.97 -4.02 -8.77
CA PRO A 100 -25.19 -2.60 -8.96
C PRO A 100 -25.08 -2.24 -10.45
N ALA A 101 -25.93 -1.33 -10.93
CA ALA A 101 -25.88 -0.84 -12.30
C ALA A 101 -24.60 -0.06 -12.59
N VAL A 102 -23.99 0.56 -11.56
CA VAL A 102 -22.70 1.25 -11.65
C VAL A 102 -21.80 0.80 -10.51
N THR A 103 -20.59 0.37 -10.84
CA THR A 103 -19.49 0.18 -9.89
C THR A 103 -18.36 1.10 -10.30
N ALA A 104 -17.89 1.98 -9.43
CA ALA A 104 -16.90 2.96 -9.84
C ALA A 104 -15.99 3.47 -8.72
N ALA A 105 -14.78 3.83 -9.10
CA ALA A 105 -13.93 4.70 -8.29
C ALA A 105 -14.23 6.15 -8.67
N PHE A 106 -14.56 7.00 -7.71
CA PHE A 106 -14.67 8.44 -7.91
C PHE A 106 -13.37 9.10 -7.48
N SER A 107 -12.50 9.38 -8.46
CA SER A 107 -11.24 10.08 -8.24
C SER A 107 -11.47 11.58 -8.12
N LEU A 108 -10.95 12.20 -7.07
CA LEU A 108 -10.93 13.65 -6.95
C LEU A 108 -10.04 14.33 -8.00
N ALA A 109 -9.14 13.59 -8.64
CA ALA A 109 -8.31 14.08 -9.74
C ALA A 109 -9.00 13.90 -11.10
N HIS A 110 -9.49 12.69 -11.37
CA HIS A 110 -9.92 12.27 -12.71
C HIS A 110 -11.46 12.16 -12.88
N GLY A 111 -12.23 12.31 -11.80
CA GLY A 111 -13.68 12.13 -11.81
C GLY A 111 -14.07 10.66 -11.73
N LEU A 112 -15.21 10.33 -12.33
CA LEU A 112 -15.77 8.97 -12.31
C LEU A 112 -14.96 8.04 -13.20
N ILE A 113 -14.51 6.91 -12.64
CA ILE A 113 -13.89 5.82 -13.37
C ILE A 113 -14.70 4.55 -13.12
N GLU A 114 -15.50 4.14 -14.10
CA GLU A 114 -16.34 2.96 -14.00
C GLU A 114 -15.52 1.67 -14.14
N ILE A 115 -15.82 0.69 -13.28
CA ILE A 115 -15.26 -0.64 -13.31
C ILE A 115 -16.37 -1.61 -13.75
N PRO A 116 -16.24 -2.28 -14.91
CA PRO A 116 -17.23 -3.24 -15.37
C PRO A 116 -17.38 -4.40 -14.37
N ALA A 117 -18.51 -4.44 -13.67
CA ALA A 117 -18.85 -5.48 -12.70
C ALA A 117 -19.73 -6.56 -13.35
N GLN A 118 -19.20 -7.27 -14.35
CA GLN A 118 -19.90 -8.41 -14.93
C GLN A 118 -19.91 -9.58 -13.94
N PRO A 119 -20.97 -10.42 -13.90
CA PRO A 119 -21.09 -11.53 -12.96
C PRO A 119 -19.84 -12.40 -12.87
N GLU A 120 -19.25 -12.74 -14.02
CA GLU A 120 -18.08 -13.62 -14.11
C GLU A 120 -16.83 -12.98 -13.52
N ALA A 121 -16.64 -11.67 -13.73
CA ALA A 121 -15.52 -10.93 -13.17
C ALA A 121 -15.64 -10.80 -11.65
N VAL A 122 -16.86 -10.57 -11.16
CA VAL A 122 -17.17 -10.51 -9.72
C VAL A 122 -16.94 -11.87 -9.06
N ASP A 123 -17.41 -12.95 -9.68
CA ASP A 123 -17.21 -14.30 -9.16
C ASP A 123 -15.73 -14.68 -9.14
N LEU A 124 -14.98 -14.41 -10.21
CA LEU A 124 -13.54 -14.65 -10.27
C LEU A 124 -12.77 -13.87 -9.18
N ALA A 125 -13.15 -12.61 -8.95
CA ALA A 125 -12.56 -11.79 -7.90
C ALA A 125 -12.76 -12.43 -6.52
N VAL A 126 -13.98 -12.88 -6.21
CA VAL A 126 -14.30 -13.54 -4.94
C VAL A 126 -13.52 -14.85 -4.77
N GLU A 127 -13.52 -15.71 -5.80
CA GLU A 127 -12.77 -16.98 -5.77
C GLU A 127 -11.27 -16.74 -5.59
N SER A 128 -10.71 -15.71 -6.22
CA SER A 128 -9.30 -15.37 -6.07
C SER A 128 -8.93 -15.00 -4.63
N VAL A 129 -9.79 -14.27 -3.92
CA VAL A 129 -9.57 -13.88 -2.51
C VAL A 129 -9.74 -15.06 -1.58
N ILE A 130 -10.73 -15.92 -1.83
CA ILE A 130 -10.92 -17.15 -1.06
C ILE A 130 -9.70 -18.07 -1.23
N ALA A 131 -9.24 -18.26 -2.47
CA ALA A 131 -8.03 -19.04 -2.74
C ALA A 131 -6.79 -18.42 -2.07
N ALA A 132 -6.64 -17.10 -2.14
CA ALA A 132 -5.53 -16.38 -1.50
C ALA A 132 -5.54 -16.50 0.02
N ARG A 133 -6.71 -16.56 0.66
CA ARG A 133 -6.85 -16.78 2.11
C ARG A 133 -6.27 -18.12 2.56
N HIS A 134 -6.34 -19.14 1.70
CA HIS A 134 -5.80 -20.47 1.97
C HIS A 134 -4.36 -20.65 1.48
N ALA A 135 -3.82 -19.69 0.71
CA ALA A 135 -2.45 -19.75 0.24
C ALA A 135 -1.47 -19.55 1.42
N THR A 136 -0.47 -20.41 1.50
CA THR A 136 0.62 -20.28 2.46
C THR A 136 1.79 -19.52 1.84
N GLY A 137 2.41 -18.64 2.62
CA GLY A 137 3.61 -17.91 2.23
C GLY A 137 3.30 -16.55 1.61
N ALA A 138 4.03 -15.53 2.05
CA ALA A 138 3.97 -14.21 1.42
C ALA A 138 4.64 -14.27 0.04
N ARG A 139 4.18 -13.41 -0.88
CA ARG A 139 4.79 -13.22 -2.21
C ARG A 139 5.41 -11.82 -2.26
N PRO A 140 6.68 -11.67 -1.87
CA PRO A 140 7.34 -10.37 -1.88
C PRO A 140 7.34 -9.79 -3.30
N SER A 141 7.08 -8.49 -3.39
CA SER A 141 7.28 -7.71 -4.62
C SER A 141 7.87 -6.35 -4.25
N PRO A 142 8.61 -5.68 -5.16
CA PRO A 142 9.14 -4.35 -4.88
C PRO A 142 8.06 -3.37 -4.43
N GLU A 143 6.93 -3.34 -5.12
CA GLU A 143 5.80 -2.44 -4.80
C GLU A 143 5.14 -2.78 -3.46
N GLY A 144 4.81 -4.05 -3.23
CA GLY A 144 4.15 -4.48 -2.00
C GLY A 144 5.04 -4.40 -0.77
N CYS A 145 6.35 -4.67 -0.93
CA CYS A 145 7.29 -4.63 0.19
C CYS A 145 7.71 -3.21 0.54
N ARG A 146 7.84 -2.29 -0.42
CA ARG A 146 8.44 -0.96 -0.21
C ARG A 146 7.91 -0.21 1.01
N HIS A 147 6.61 -0.32 1.26
CA HIS A 147 5.92 0.38 2.35
C HIS A 147 5.37 -0.57 3.44
N CYS A 148 5.67 -1.87 3.37
CA CYS A 148 5.13 -2.84 4.31
C CYS A 148 5.76 -2.64 5.71
N PRO A 149 4.95 -2.47 6.78
CA PRO A 149 5.47 -2.31 8.13
C PRO A 149 6.03 -3.61 8.72
N ARG A 150 5.75 -4.76 8.10
CA ARG A 150 6.17 -6.08 8.56
C ARG A 150 7.52 -6.54 7.98
N ARG A 151 8.16 -5.75 7.11
CA ARG A 151 9.39 -6.15 6.40
C ARG A 151 10.46 -6.71 7.34
N PHE A 152 10.70 -6.05 8.47
CA PHE A 152 11.74 -6.46 9.42
C PHE A 152 11.54 -7.88 9.97
N ALA A 153 10.30 -8.33 10.13
CA ALA A 153 9.96 -9.66 10.65
C ALA A 153 9.42 -10.63 9.56
N CYS A 154 9.50 -10.26 8.28
CA CYS A 154 8.95 -11.06 7.18
C CYS A 154 10.05 -11.93 6.58
N GLU A 155 10.09 -13.21 6.94
CA GLU A 155 11.11 -14.13 6.43
C GLU A 155 11.07 -14.30 4.90
N SER A 156 9.87 -14.32 4.30
CA SER A 156 9.76 -14.34 2.83
C SER A 156 10.39 -13.10 2.19
N HIS A 157 10.31 -11.92 2.83
CA HIS A 157 10.96 -10.71 2.33
C HIS A 157 12.48 -10.86 2.34
N TRP A 158 13.05 -11.36 3.44
CA TRP A 158 14.50 -11.53 3.56
C TRP A 158 15.04 -12.63 2.64
N ALA A 159 14.29 -13.71 2.43
CA ALA A 159 14.60 -14.71 1.41
C ALA A 159 14.72 -14.06 0.01
N ALA A 160 13.74 -13.24 -0.39
CA ALA A 160 13.78 -12.53 -1.67
C ALA A 160 14.92 -11.49 -1.75
N VAL A 161 15.32 -10.88 -0.64
CA VAL A 161 16.50 -10.00 -0.59
C VAL A 161 17.79 -10.81 -0.83
N HIS A 162 17.92 -11.98 -0.22
CA HIS A 162 19.09 -12.86 -0.42
C HIS A 162 19.17 -13.44 -1.82
N GLU A 163 18.03 -13.72 -2.45
CA GLU A 163 17.94 -14.18 -3.84
C GLU A 163 18.21 -13.05 -4.85
N GLY A 164 18.18 -11.79 -4.41
CA GLY A 164 18.46 -10.62 -5.23
C GLY A 164 17.23 -10.03 -5.93
N ASP A 165 16.03 -10.54 -5.65
CA ASP A 165 14.76 -10.06 -6.21
C ASP A 165 14.36 -8.69 -5.66
N LEU A 166 14.86 -8.33 -4.47
CA LEU A 166 14.61 -7.05 -3.80
C LEU A 166 15.93 -6.33 -3.47
N ALA A 167 16.17 -5.23 -4.17
CA ALA A 167 17.45 -4.49 -4.11
C ALA A 167 17.41 -3.22 -3.24
N ASP A 168 16.39 -3.03 -2.40
CA ASP A 168 16.27 -1.86 -1.51
C ASP A 168 16.50 -2.19 -0.02
N ALA A 169 17.01 -3.38 0.28
CA ALA A 169 17.28 -3.86 1.62
C ALA A 169 18.56 -4.68 1.71
N LEU A 170 19.10 -4.80 2.92
CA LEU A 170 20.23 -5.65 3.25
C LEU A 170 20.20 -6.01 4.74
N GLU A 171 20.77 -7.16 5.08
CA GLU A 171 20.98 -7.58 6.46
C GLU A 171 22.40 -8.12 6.67
N GLY A 172 22.84 -8.14 7.94
CA GLY A 172 24.14 -8.68 8.32
C GLY A 172 24.58 -8.19 9.69
N VAL A 173 25.88 -8.28 9.96
CA VAL A 173 26.46 -7.91 11.26
C VAL A 173 27.23 -6.59 11.15
N ILE A 174 27.00 -5.68 12.09
CA ILE A 174 27.74 -4.41 12.17
C ILE A 174 29.20 -4.71 12.54
N SER A 175 30.12 -4.37 11.64
CA SER A 175 31.57 -4.53 11.85
C SER A 175 32.25 -3.22 12.23
N GLU A 176 31.76 -2.09 11.73
CA GLU A 176 32.23 -0.75 12.06
C GLU A 176 31.06 0.22 12.01
N SER A 177 31.11 1.26 12.85
CA SER A 177 30.18 2.38 12.82
C SER A 177 30.94 3.69 12.97
N ALA A 178 30.52 4.73 12.25
CA ALA A 178 31.05 6.08 12.39
C ALA A 178 29.92 7.10 12.28
N THR A 179 29.99 8.15 13.10
CA THR A 179 29.05 9.27 13.08
C THR A 179 29.78 10.53 12.61
N ALA A 180 29.26 11.16 11.56
CA ALA A 180 29.78 12.43 11.07
C ALA A 180 29.34 13.60 11.96
N GLU A 181 30.02 14.74 11.89
CA GLU A 181 29.62 15.97 12.59
C GLU A 181 28.21 16.44 12.22
N SER A 182 27.73 16.08 11.03
CA SER A 182 26.36 16.36 10.58
C SER A 182 25.29 15.50 11.27
N GLY A 183 25.69 14.56 12.14
CA GLY A 183 24.80 13.60 12.81
C GLY A 183 24.43 12.39 11.94
N LEU A 184 24.93 12.30 10.71
CA LEU A 184 24.70 11.15 9.83
C LEU A 184 25.63 9.99 10.20
N ILE A 185 25.07 8.79 10.20
CA ILE A 185 25.74 7.54 10.55
C ILE A 185 26.14 6.79 9.28
N ALA A 186 27.34 6.20 9.33
CA ALA A 186 27.84 5.23 8.38
C ALA A 186 28.08 3.89 9.08
N LEU A 187 27.62 2.80 8.47
CA LEU A 187 27.78 1.44 8.97
C LEU A 187 28.53 0.60 7.95
N ARG A 188 29.52 -0.16 8.42
CA ARG A 188 30.10 -1.27 7.66
C ARG A 188 29.47 -2.57 8.14
N ILE A 189 28.80 -3.26 7.24
CA ILE A 189 28.03 -4.47 7.54
C ILE A 189 28.66 -5.65 6.82
N SER A 190 28.84 -6.75 7.52
CA SER A 190 29.33 -8.00 6.93
C SER A 190 28.16 -8.98 6.79
N SER A 191 27.89 -9.42 5.56
CA SER A 191 27.00 -10.55 5.26
C SER A 191 27.85 -11.79 4.96
N GLN A 192 27.23 -12.96 4.80
CA GLN A 192 27.96 -14.22 4.54
C GLN A 192 28.84 -14.16 3.27
N ALA A 193 28.48 -13.32 2.30
CA ALA A 193 29.14 -13.28 0.99
C ALA A 193 29.81 -11.93 0.66
N SER A 194 29.50 -10.83 1.36
CA SER A 194 30.03 -9.52 0.98
C SER A 194 30.10 -8.51 2.13
N LYS A 195 30.91 -7.46 1.94
CA LYS A 195 30.95 -6.31 2.84
C LYS A 195 30.14 -5.16 2.25
N HIS A 196 29.29 -4.56 3.07
CA HIS A 196 28.43 -3.45 2.69
C HIS A 196 28.91 -2.20 3.42
N LEU A 197 28.99 -1.07 2.70
CA LEU A 197 29.13 0.25 3.31
C LEU A 197 27.83 1.00 3.10
N VAL A 198 27.15 1.36 4.19
CA VAL A 198 25.90 2.12 4.16
C VAL A 198 26.17 3.48 4.78
N THR A 199 25.88 4.56 4.05
CA THR A 199 26.12 5.93 4.53
C THR A 199 24.83 6.75 4.51
N GLY A 200 24.79 7.85 5.27
CA GLY A 200 23.67 8.78 5.26
C GLY A 200 22.44 8.29 6.03
N ILE A 201 22.65 7.45 7.03
CA ILE A 201 21.59 7.01 7.96
C ILE A 201 21.38 8.13 8.99
N SER A 202 20.13 8.49 9.26
CA SER A 202 19.80 9.40 10.36
C SER A 202 19.61 8.60 11.63
N ASP A 203 20.10 9.08 12.76
CA ASP A 203 19.90 8.44 14.07
C ASP A 203 18.41 8.21 14.38
N GLU A 204 17.56 9.17 14.00
CA GLU A 204 16.09 9.09 14.17
C GLU A 204 15.42 7.91 13.46
N THR A 205 16.08 7.29 12.47
CA THR A 205 15.52 6.16 11.71
C THR A 205 16.01 4.79 12.18
N ILE A 206 16.87 4.78 13.21
CA ILE A 206 17.40 3.57 13.81
C ILE A 206 16.53 3.17 15.01
N ARG A 207 16.17 1.89 15.06
CA ARG A 207 15.56 1.25 16.22
C ARG A 207 16.59 0.32 16.85
N GLY A 208 16.88 0.51 18.13
CA GLY A 208 17.92 -0.22 18.85
C GLY A 208 19.26 0.50 18.85
N ASP A 209 20.20 -0.01 19.65
CA ASP A 209 21.51 0.60 19.83
C ASP A 209 22.51 0.10 18.79
N VAL A 210 23.16 1.03 18.09
CA VAL A 210 24.23 0.70 17.13
C VAL A 210 25.46 0.24 17.91
N ALA A 211 25.67 -1.07 17.95
CA ALA A 211 26.87 -1.68 18.51
C ALA A 211 27.54 -2.61 17.49
N VAL A 212 28.88 -2.60 17.49
CA VAL A 212 29.67 -3.56 16.69
C VAL A 212 29.38 -4.97 17.22
N GLY A 213 29.11 -5.89 16.30
CA GLY A 213 28.70 -7.27 16.61
C GLY A 213 27.18 -7.49 16.58
N SER A 214 26.37 -6.42 16.63
CA SER A 214 24.91 -6.55 16.54
C SER A 214 24.45 -6.92 15.13
N HIS A 215 23.35 -7.66 15.06
CA HIS A 215 22.67 -7.92 13.79
C HIS A 215 21.89 -6.68 13.38
N VAL A 216 21.89 -6.37 12.09
CA VAL A 216 21.19 -5.21 11.54
C VAL A 216 20.42 -5.57 10.29
N ARG A 217 19.20 -5.06 10.23
CA ARG A 217 18.33 -5.09 9.05
C ARG A 217 18.11 -3.67 8.58
N ILE A 218 18.30 -3.41 7.29
CA ILE A 218 18.09 -2.09 6.69
C ILE A 218 17.12 -2.23 5.52
N VAL A 219 16.13 -1.36 5.48
CA VAL A 219 15.15 -1.28 4.38
C VAL A 219 15.07 0.12 3.80
N ARG A 220 14.66 0.21 2.53
CA ARG A 220 14.55 1.46 1.77
C ARG A 220 15.90 2.18 1.67
N ALA A 221 16.97 1.44 1.45
CA ALA A 221 18.30 1.95 1.13
C ALA A 221 18.55 1.88 -0.38
N LEU A 222 19.26 2.85 -0.94
CA LEU A 222 19.61 2.86 -2.35
C LEU A 222 20.98 2.22 -2.55
N GLN A 223 21.05 1.11 -3.29
CA GLN A 223 22.32 0.57 -3.76
C GLN A 223 22.91 1.50 -4.83
N LEU A 224 24.12 2.00 -4.59
CA LEU A 224 24.84 2.88 -5.51
C LEU A 224 25.76 2.09 -6.44
N SER A 225 26.41 1.06 -5.92
CA SER A 225 27.31 0.20 -6.68
C SER A 225 27.45 -1.17 -6.00
N SER A 226 27.79 -2.16 -6.80
CA SER A 226 28.11 -3.51 -6.35
C SER A 226 29.31 -4.06 -7.11
N SER A 227 30.24 -4.65 -6.38
CA SER A 227 31.31 -5.52 -6.88
C SER A 227 31.22 -6.86 -6.14
N GLU A 228 31.93 -7.88 -6.61
CA GLU A 228 31.93 -9.22 -5.98
C GLU A 228 32.23 -9.21 -4.48
N ARG A 229 32.98 -8.23 -3.98
CA ARG A 229 33.42 -8.17 -2.57
C ARG A 229 32.83 -7.02 -1.77
N GLN A 230 32.30 -6.01 -2.44
CA GLN A 230 31.84 -4.80 -1.78
C GLN A 230 30.66 -4.16 -2.48
N ALA A 231 29.64 -3.80 -1.70
CA ALA A 231 28.50 -3.01 -2.15
C ALA A 231 28.40 -1.70 -1.37
N MET A 232 28.06 -0.61 -2.07
CA MET A 232 27.85 0.71 -1.47
C MET A 232 26.38 1.08 -1.50
N TRP A 233 25.91 1.60 -0.38
CA TRP A 233 24.52 1.92 -0.14
C TRP A 233 24.39 3.32 0.45
N ARG A 234 23.27 3.96 0.15
CA ARG A 234 22.93 5.28 0.67
C ARG A 234 21.55 5.25 1.32
N GLY A 235 21.51 5.63 2.59
CA GLY A 235 20.30 5.96 3.31
C GLY A 235 19.68 7.27 2.82
N GLY A 236 18.38 7.41 3.02
CA GLY A 236 17.62 8.62 2.76
C GLY A 236 16.56 8.83 3.83
N LYS A 237 15.71 9.83 3.63
CA LYS A 237 14.66 10.22 4.59
C LYS A 237 13.67 9.11 4.93
N THR A 238 13.54 8.11 4.05
CA THR A 238 12.63 6.97 4.23
C THR A 238 13.35 5.69 4.61
N THR A 239 14.67 5.69 4.75
CA THR A 239 15.40 4.50 5.21
C THR A 239 14.98 4.19 6.65
N ALA A 240 14.82 2.91 6.97
CA ALA A 240 14.69 2.48 8.35
C ALA A 240 15.69 1.37 8.64
N VAL A 241 16.16 1.37 9.88
CA VAL A 241 17.17 0.44 10.39
C VAL A 241 16.63 -0.17 11.68
N GLU A 242 16.75 -1.48 11.79
CA GLU A 242 16.48 -2.22 13.02
C GLU A 242 17.76 -2.96 13.42
N VAL A 243 18.23 -2.69 14.63
CA VAL A 243 19.42 -3.30 15.21
C VAL A 243 18.97 -4.20 16.34
N ASP A 244 19.20 -5.50 16.17
CA ASP A 244 18.95 -6.49 17.20
C ASP A 244 20.27 -6.78 17.93
N PRO A 245 20.32 -6.64 19.27
CA PRO A 245 21.55 -6.85 20.02
C PRO A 245 22.17 -8.24 19.80
N LEU A 246 21.34 -9.23 19.47
CA LEU A 246 21.68 -10.63 19.23
C LEU A 246 20.62 -11.23 18.30
N GLY A 247 21.04 -11.93 17.25
CA GLY A 247 20.15 -12.81 16.48
C GLY A 247 19.68 -14.01 17.29
#